data_AF-A0A0F9I6P6-F1
#
_entry.id   AF-A0A0F9I6P6-F1
#
_cell.length_a   1.000
_cell.length_b   1.000
_cell.length_c   1.000
_cell.angle_alpha   90.00
_cell.angle_beta   90.00
_cell.angle_gamma   90.00
#
_symmetry.space_group_name_H-M   'P 1'
#
loop_
_entity.id
_entity.type
_entity.pdbx_description
1 polymer ?
#
loop_
_entity_poly.entity_id
_entity_poly.type
_entity_poly.pdbx_seq_one_letter_code
_entity_poly.pdbx_strand_id
1 'polypeptide(L)'
;ILTRDAFNVKVINKIYDEDAQQAYDKSDVPESTEDGVVQTLSSISQIRIAGPSHNESHVLATTGPHTNTLPWTDLNKTGSNLTDLATRQHVGLTDITANQHHVKYTDIEAILAIYQGDIPGSTDLNVYRDDEKNGYWQQLSNAQAASGSNYPVALAGSLLTWTSANGAMCTQTYTVYNSSSDRYVRTYYDGNWYGWKIVMYSGDKYTNANAVDAIEAVGIAAPVSTDWLIFSDAGILKKVAMSTLTPTIMTGLPKYTNVLARGAINNIIGADGKLDATLDCDGWGLSNVIIFALKENSLAYFQHFSAFATDHKFHGDVLSITTNGGSFGVPMYSNTTANRVSVCVDTSINTMPCIGIYVSNNLILTKGTIRDDTWNFTVGKPVYVNGSVFSTVIPPTVGDIVQVVGISLSADSMYFKPSLDWVVRK
;
A
#
# COMPACT_ATOMS: atom_id res chain seq x y z
N ILE A 1 -55.92 16.95 -31.20
CA ILE A 1 -56.35 17.80 -32.34
C ILE A 1 -55.10 18.10 -33.14
N LEU A 2 -54.99 17.46 -34.31
CA LEU A 2 -54.06 17.81 -35.38
C LEU A 2 -54.27 19.31 -35.72
N THR A 3 -53.30 20.06 -36.21
CA THR A 3 -52.83 20.02 -37.59
C THR A 3 -51.80 21.16 -37.79
N ARG A 4 -51.29 21.27 -39.01
CA ARG A 4 -50.36 22.27 -39.56
C ARG A 4 -48.88 21.93 -39.48
N ASP A 5 -48.40 21.34 -40.57
CA ASP A 5 -47.57 22.13 -41.49
C ASP A 5 -46.23 22.69 -40.97
N ALA A 6 -45.60 22.06 -40.00
CA ALA A 6 -44.14 22.09 -39.88
C ALA A 6 -43.58 20.75 -40.35
N PHE A 7 -43.84 20.49 -41.62
CA PHE A 7 -43.19 19.49 -42.45
C PHE A 7 -41.70 19.47 -42.12
N ASN A 8 -41.27 18.32 -41.61
CA ASN A 8 -39.89 17.92 -41.34
C ASN A 8 -38.87 18.82 -42.02
N VAL A 9 -38.32 19.71 -41.19
CA VAL A 9 -37.10 20.48 -41.43
C VAL A 9 -36.08 19.51 -41.99
N LYS A 10 -35.93 19.63 -43.32
CA LYS A 10 -34.89 19.06 -44.14
C LYS A 10 -33.56 19.30 -43.46
N VAL A 11 -32.95 18.23 -42.95
CA VAL A 11 -31.82 17.58 -43.64
C VAL A 11 -30.72 18.54 -44.11
N ILE A 12 -30.41 19.59 -43.33
CA ILE A 12 -29.24 20.46 -43.56
C ILE A 12 -28.37 20.62 -42.30
N ASN A 13 -28.89 20.36 -41.09
CA ASN A 13 -28.10 20.51 -39.85
C ASN A 13 -27.39 19.22 -39.37
N LYS A 14 -27.14 18.24 -40.23
CA LYS A 14 -26.37 17.03 -39.85
C LYS A 14 -25.15 16.72 -40.73
N ILE A 15 -24.79 17.63 -41.64
CA ILE A 15 -23.52 17.59 -42.39
C ILE A 15 -22.89 19.00 -42.40
N TYR A 16 -23.14 19.78 -41.36
CA TYR A 16 -22.40 21.01 -41.10
C TYR A 16 -21.39 20.70 -40.00
N ASP A 17 -20.18 20.38 -40.44
CA ASP A 17 -18.98 20.29 -39.62
C ASP A 17 -18.36 21.68 -39.60
N GLU A 18 -18.50 22.40 -38.47
CA GLU A 18 -18.01 23.77 -38.32
C GLU A 18 -16.48 23.85 -38.49
N ASP A 19 -15.75 22.74 -38.38
CA ASP A 19 -14.31 22.69 -38.59
C ASP A 19 -13.94 22.79 -40.10
N ALA A 20 -14.86 22.47 -41.02
CA ALA A 20 -14.62 22.61 -42.46
C ALA A 20 -14.61 24.07 -42.94
N GLN A 21 -15.17 25.00 -42.15
CA GLN A 21 -15.22 26.42 -42.51
C GLN A 21 -13.88 27.14 -42.27
N GLN A 22 -13.00 26.63 -41.39
CA GLN A 22 -11.66 27.21 -41.19
C GLN A 22 -10.69 26.93 -42.35
N ALA A 23 -11.03 26.02 -43.27
CA ALA A 23 -10.24 25.78 -44.48
C ALA A 23 -10.60 26.72 -45.63
N TYR A 24 -11.71 27.45 -45.55
CA TYR A 24 -12.23 28.32 -46.61
C TYR A 24 -11.76 29.79 -46.54
N ASP A 25 -11.12 30.19 -45.43
CA ASP A 25 -10.53 31.54 -45.27
C ASP A 25 -9.12 31.68 -45.92
N LYS A 26 -8.71 30.73 -46.78
CA LYS A 26 -7.52 30.91 -47.63
C LYS A 26 -7.89 31.70 -48.88
N SER A 27 -7.28 32.88 -49.02
CA SER A 27 -7.50 33.88 -50.08
C SER A 27 -7.24 33.45 -51.53
N ASP A 28 -6.98 32.17 -51.79
CA ASP A 28 -6.38 31.71 -53.05
C ASP A 28 -7.31 30.81 -53.87
N VAL A 29 -8.60 30.71 -53.52
CA VAL A 29 -9.60 30.01 -54.32
C VAL A 29 -10.45 31.05 -55.09
N PRO A 30 -10.31 31.17 -56.42
CA PRO A 30 -11.17 32.06 -57.19
C PRO A 30 -12.61 31.59 -57.11
N GLU A 31 -13.49 32.38 -56.48
CA GLU A 31 -14.92 32.14 -56.53
C GLU A 31 -15.41 32.24 -57.98
N SER A 32 -16.11 31.20 -58.43
CA SER A 32 -16.76 31.15 -59.74
C SER A 32 -17.86 32.23 -59.80
N THR A 33 -17.74 33.16 -60.74
CA THR A 33 -18.62 34.33 -60.90
C THR A 33 -19.87 34.07 -61.74
N GLU A 34 -20.32 32.82 -61.90
CA GLU A 34 -21.57 32.52 -62.60
C GLU A 34 -22.70 32.21 -61.61
N ASP A 35 -23.52 33.22 -61.34
CA ASP A 35 -24.81 33.12 -60.64
C ASP A 35 -25.76 32.22 -61.45
N GLY A 36 -25.69 30.91 -61.18
CA GLY A 36 -26.55 29.91 -61.75
C GLY A 36 -27.98 30.01 -61.23
N VAL A 37 -28.95 30.08 -62.14
CA VAL A 37 -30.39 30.14 -61.88
C VAL A 37 -30.83 29.02 -60.93
N VAL A 38 -31.47 29.39 -59.81
CA VAL A 38 -32.07 28.44 -58.86
C VAL A 38 -33.27 27.74 -59.52
N GLN A 39 -33.10 26.48 -59.94
CA GLN A 39 -34.21 25.66 -60.39
C GLN A 39 -34.94 25.05 -59.19
N THR A 40 -36.22 25.39 -59.02
CA THR A 40 -37.11 24.70 -58.07
C THR A 40 -37.42 23.30 -58.57
N LEU A 41 -36.81 22.28 -57.94
CA LEU A 41 -37.10 20.87 -58.20
C LEU A 41 -38.42 20.49 -57.53
N SER A 42 -39.37 19.95 -58.30
CA SER A 42 -40.70 19.57 -57.80
C SER A 42 -40.76 18.15 -57.22
N SER A 43 -39.68 17.36 -57.35
CA SER A 43 -39.51 16.09 -56.64
C SER A 43 -38.03 15.64 -56.54
N ILE A 44 -37.74 14.74 -55.59
CA ILE A 44 -36.39 14.19 -55.32
C ILE A 44 -35.80 13.42 -56.52
N SER A 45 -36.63 12.91 -57.43
CA SER A 45 -36.14 12.16 -58.61
C SER A 45 -35.45 13.05 -59.66
N GLN A 46 -35.61 14.37 -59.60
CA GLN A 46 -34.99 15.30 -60.55
C GLN A 46 -33.53 15.67 -60.21
N ILE A 47 -33.01 15.28 -59.04
CA ILE A 47 -31.62 15.55 -58.62
C ILE A 47 -30.59 14.73 -59.39
N ARG A 48 -30.99 13.66 -60.09
CA ARG A 48 -30.03 12.72 -60.70
C ARG A 48 -29.65 13.02 -62.16
N ILE A 49 -30.28 14.00 -62.82
CA ILE A 49 -30.09 14.21 -64.27
C ILE A 49 -30.20 15.69 -64.63
N ALA A 50 -29.09 16.44 -64.56
CA ALA A 50 -28.72 17.65 -65.32
C ALA A 50 -27.75 18.49 -64.47
N GLY A 51 -26.46 18.70 -64.73
CA GLY A 51 -25.50 18.44 -65.82
C GLY A 51 -24.21 19.25 -65.45
N PRO A 52 -23.21 19.49 -66.33
CA PRO A 52 -22.68 18.68 -67.44
C PRO A 52 -21.14 18.47 -67.40
N SER A 53 -20.69 17.46 -68.15
CA SER A 53 -19.42 17.33 -68.89
C SER A 53 -18.06 17.34 -68.17
N HIS A 54 -17.49 16.14 -67.98
CA HIS A 54 -16.18 15.84 -68.58
C HIS A 54 -16.38 14.73 -69.60
N ASN A 55 -16.22 15.11 -70.87
CA ASN A 55 -16.43 14.30 -72.05
C ASN A 55 -15.11 13.60 -72.42
N GLU A 56 -14.59 12.76 -71.53
CA GLU A 56 -13.43 11.90 -71.85
C GLU A 56 -13.92 10.48 -72.09
N SER A 57 -14.11 10.20 -73.37
CA SER A 57 -14.33 8.88 -73.93
C SER A 57 -13.11 7.99 -73.66
N HIS A 58 -13.10 7.24 -72.57
CA HIS A 58 -12.17 6.12 -72.43
C HIS A 58 -12.71 4.92 -73.24
N VAL A 59 -12.41 4.94 -74.54
CA VAL A 59 -12.46 3.75 -75.40
C VAL A 59 -11.28 2.85 -74.99
N LEU A 60 -11.47 2.00 -73.98
CA LEU A 60 -10.46 1.02 -73.54
C LEU A 60 -10.96 -0.43 -73.54
N ALA A 61 -11.98 -0.75 -74.34
CA ALA A 61 -12.24 -2.11 -74.81
C ALA A 61 -12.94 -2.08 -76.17
N THR A 62 -12.41 -2.83 -77.14
CA THR A 62 -13.03 -2.99 -78.47
C THR A 62 -13.96 -4.20 -78.55
N THR A 63 -14.20 -4.94 -77.45
CA THR A 63 -15.04 -6.17 -77.47
C THR A 63 -16.11 -6.30 -76.37
N GLY A 64 -16.44 -5.25 -75.60
CA GLY A 64 -17.60 -5.24 -74.68
C GLY A 64 -17.32 -4.67 -73.29
N PRO A 65 -18.34 -4.51 -72.42
CA PRO A 65 -18.18 -3.92 -71.09
C PRO A 65 -17.36 -4.82 -70.15
N HIS A 66 -16.43 -4.21 -69.41
CA HIS A 66 -15.49 -4.90 -68.53
C HIS A 66 -16.17 -5.59 -67.32
N THR A 67 -15.83 -6.85 -67.05
CA THR A 67 -16.16 -7.57 -65.81
C THR A 67 -14.97 -7.55 -64.82
N ASN A 68 -14.30 -6.40 -64.66
CA ASN A 68 -13.12 -6.21 -63.78
C ASN A 68 -11.86 -7.02 -64.15
N THR A 69 -11.75 -7.49 -65.39
CA THR A 69 -10.48 -8.02 -65.94
C THR A 69 -10.32 -7.57 -67.39
N LEU A 70 -9.16 -7.01 -67.75
CA LEU A 70 -8.80 -6.73 -69.14
C LEU A 70 -8.30 -8.03 -69.79
N PRO A 71 -8.87 -8.48 -70.92
CA PRO A 71 -8.37 -9.63 -71.64
C PRO A 71 -6.91 -9.41 -72.07
N TRP A 72 -6.08 -10.45 -71.96
CA TRP A 72 -4.67 -10.41 -72.35
C TRP A 72 -4.44 -10.03 -73.82
N THR A 73 -5.46 -10.17 -74.67
CA THR A 73 -5.46 -9.76 -76.08
C THR A 73 -5.45 -8.25 -76.27
N ASP A 74 -5.94 -7.50 -75.28
CA ASP A 74 -6.15 -6.05 -75.39
C ASP A 74 -4.96 -5.26 -74.81
N LEU A 75 -3.96 -5.96 -74.25
CA LEU A 75 -2.68 -5.38 -73.83
C LEU A 75 -1.78 -5.14 -75.06
N ASN A 76 -1.34 -3.89 -75.24
CA ASN A 76 -0.34 -3.55 -76.25
C ASN A 76 1.01 -4.20 -75.90
N LYS A 77 1.44 -5.15 -76.73
CA LYS A 77 2.72 -5.88 -76.57
C LYS A 77 3.82 -5.36 -77.50
N THR A 78 3.53 -4.30 -78.24
CA THR A 78 4.48 -3.71 -79.19
C THR A 78 5.62 -3.09 -78.39
N GLY A 79 6.81 -3.72 -78.44
CA GLY A 79 8.00 -3.31 -77.68
C GLY A 79 8.36 -4.20 -76.48
N SER A 80 7.65 -5.30 -76.23
CA SER A 80 8.03 -6.29 -75.21
C SER A 80 7.94 -7.70 -75.78
N ASN A 81 9.07 -8.22 -76.28
CA ASN A 81 9.18 -9.60 -76.72
C ASN A 81 9.84 -10.44 -75.62
N LEU A 82 9.26 -11.59 -75.26
CA LEU A 82 9.82 -12.54 -74.28
C LEU A 82 11.19 -13.08 -74.70
N THR A 83 11.53 -13.02 -75.99
CA THR A 83 12.87 -13.38 -76.48
C THR A 83 13.94 -12.35 -76.13
N ASP A 84 13.58 -11.10 -75.79
CA ASP A 84 14.54 -10.06 -75.40
C ASP A 84 15.05 -10.26 -73.96
N LEU A 85 14.39 -11.09 -73.15
CA LEU A 85 14.82 -11.37 -71.78
C LEU A 85 16.05 -12.29 -71.73
N ALA A 86 16.28 -13.10 -72.76
CA ALA A 86 17.42 -14.02 -72.83
C ALA A 86 18.70 -13.38 -73.40
N THR A 87 18.59 -12.25 -74.10
CA THR A 87 19.71 -11.60 -74.81
C THR A 87 20.01 -10.17 -74.36
N ARG A 88 19.22 -9.59 -73.43
CA ARG A 88 19.55 -8.31 -72.80
C ARG A 88 20.89 -8.40 -72.07
N GLN A 89 21.87 -7.60 -72.51
CA GLN A 89 23.12 -7.45 -71.77
C GLN A 89 22.88 -6.84 -70.40
N HIS A 90 23.55 -7.39 -69.38
CA HIS A 90 23.47 -6.95 -67.97
C HIS A 90 23.79 -5.45 -67.75
N VAL A 91 24.48 -4.79 -68.69
CA VAL A 91 24.81 -3.35 -68.61
C VAL A 91 23.60 -2.41 -68.73
N GLY A 92 22.44 -2.93 -69.15
CA GLY A 92 21.18 -2.17 -69.24
C GLY A 92 20.22 -2.38 -68.07
N LEU A 93 20.68 -2.98 -66.96
CA LEU A 93 19.93 -3.09 -65.72
C LEU A 93 20.42 -2.00 -64.77
N THR A 94 19.86 -0.79 -64.90
CA THR A 94 20.25 0.38 -64.10
C THR A 94 19.82 0.31 -62.63
N ASP A 95 19.06 -0.72 -62.24
CA ASP A 95 18.49 -0.86 -60.90
C ASP A 95 19.15 -1.98 -60.08
N ILE A 96 20.23 -2.60 -60.60
CA ILE A 96 21.08 -3.51 -59.83
C ILE A 96 22.39 -2.78 -59.51
N THR A 97 22.45 -2.18 -58.34
CA THR A 97 23.66 -1.50 -57.84
C THR A 97 24.75 -2.53 -57.51
N ALA A 98 26.02 -2.11 -57.42
CA ALA A 98 27.16 -2.98 -57.13
C ALA A 98 26.97 -3.90 -55.90
N ASN A 99 26.08 -3.54 -54.97
CA ASN A 99 25.78 -4.32 -53.76
C ASN A 99 24.79 -5.47 -53.95
N GLN A 100 24.06 -5.53 -55.07
CA GLN A 100 23.10 -6.60 -55.34
C GLN A 100 23.70 -7.76 -56.13
N HIS A 101 24.99 -7.68 -56.49
CA HIS A 101 25.71 -8.70 -57.26
C HIS A 101 26.96 -9.24 -56.55
N HIS A 102 27.11 -9.00 -55.25
CA HIS A 102 28.06 -9.74 -54.42
C HIS A 102 27.35 -10.96 -53.81
N VAL A 103 27.73 -12.15 -54.27
CA VAL A 103 27.92 -13.22 -53.28
C VAL A 103 29.15 -12.82 -52.49
N LYS A 104 28.98 -12.35 -51.24
CA LYS A 104 29.95 -12.41 -50.12
C LYS A 104 29.57 -11.46 -48.99
N TYR A 105 28.56 -11.85 -48.23
CA TYR A 105 28.75 -12.11 -46.81
C TYR A 105 27.97 -13.39 -46.50
N THR A 106 28.62 -14.54 -46.56
CA THR A 106 28.31 -15.54 -45.52
C THR A 106 29.04 -15.00 -44.30
N ASP A 107 28.40 -14.04 -43.65
CA ASP A 107 28.74 -13.42 -42.37
C ASP A 107 30.15 -13.77 -41.84
N ILE A 108 31.14 -12.94 -42.14
CA ILE A 108 32.40 -12.96 -41.37
C ILE A 108 32.12 -12.64 -39.89
N GLU A 109 30.99 -11.99 -39.61
CA GLU A 109 30.41 -11.77 -38.28
C GLU A 109 29.65 -13.00 -37.72
N ALA A 110 29.18 -13.97 -38.53
CA ALA A 110 28.61 -15.24 -38.06
C ALA A 110 29.64 -16.38 -38.04
N ILE A 111 30.86 -16.09 -38.51
CA ILE A 111 32.08 -16.88 -38.36
C ILE A 111 32.81 -16.51 -37.05
N LEU A 112 32.16 -15.85 -36.10
CA LEU A 112 32.66 -15.73 -34.72
C LEU A 112 32.55 -17.06 -33.93
N ALA A 113 33.07 -18.15 -34.50
CA ALA A 113 33.64 -19.35 -33.86
C ALA A 113 34.12 -20.38 -34.91
N ILE A 114 34.89 -20.00 -35.94
CA ILE A 114 35.59 -21.03 -36.75
C ILE A 114 36.54 -21.81 -35.85
N TYR A 115 36.45 -23.13 -35.94
CA TYR A 115 37.41 -24.06 -35.37
C TYR A 115 38.81 -23.78 -35.94
N GLN A 116 39.74 -23.38 -35.06
CA GLN A 116 41.11 -22.97 -35.38
C GLN A 116 42.11 -24.14 -35.31
N GLY A 117 41.76 -25.23 -34.63
CA GLY A 117 42.59 -26.42 -34.49
C GLY A 117 42.66 -26.99 -33.07
N ASP A 118 43.46 -28.04 -32.94
CA ASP A 118 43.73 -28.71 -31.66
C ASP A 118 44.84 -27.98 -30.88
N ILE A 119 44.69 -27.92 -29.56
CA ILE A 119 45.67 -27.37 -28.63
C ILE A 119 46.73 -28.45 -28.34
N PRO A 120 48.02 -28.21 -28.64
CA PRO A 120 49.09 -29.18 -28.38
C PRO A 120 49.25 -29.51 -26.89
N GLY A 121 49.93 -30.62 -26.59
CA GLY A 121 50.33 -30.96 -25.23
C GLY A 121 51.27 -29.93 -24.61
N SER A 122 51.21 -29.77 -23.28
CA SER A 122 52.05 -28.83 -22.52
C SER A 122 51.93 -27.36 -22.92
N THR A 123 50.83 -26.98 -23.57
CA THR A 123 50.59 -25.59 -24.00
C THR A 123 50.21 -24.71 -22.81
N ASP A 124 50.71 -23.47 -22.78
CA ASP A 124 50.23 -22.42 -21.90
C ASP A 124 49.05 -21.68 -22.56
N LEU A 125 47.86 -21.69 -21.95
CA LEU A 125 46.69 -21.00 -22.51
C LEU A 125 46.85 -19.48 -22.65
N ASN A 126 47.82 -18.87 -21.97
CA ASN A 126 48.12 -17.45 -22.12
C ASN A 126 48.62 -17.06 -23.52
N VAL A 127 49.09 -18.02 -24.33
CA VAL A 127 49.53 -17.76 -25.71
C VAL A 127 48.36 -17.49 -26.67
N TYR A 128 47.14 -17.88 -26.31
CA TYR A 128 45.93 -17.64 -27.11
C TYR A 128 45.31 -16.27 -26.78
N ARG A 129 46.12 -15.21 -26.94
CA ARG A 129 45.81 -13.83 -26.53
C ARG A 129 46.04 -12.81 -27.63
N ASP A 130 46.51 -13.23 -28.79
CA ASP A 130 46.73 -12.32 -29.91
C ASP A 130 45.52 -12.44 -30.86
N ASP A 131 45.25 -11.40 -31.65
CA ASP A 131 44.07 -11.31 -32.53
C ASP A 131 44.03 -12.42 -33.59
N GLU A 132 45.20 -12.89 -34.05
CA GLU A 132 45.36 -14.07 -34.90
C GLU A 132 44.89 -15.38 -34.25
N LYS A 133 44.73 -15.41 -32.92
CA LYS A 133 44.28 -16.59 -32.17
C LYS A 133 42.80 -16.56 -31.82
N ASN A 134 42.08 -15.53 -32.23
CA ASN A 134 40.63 -15.42 -32.07
C ASN A 134 39.91 -16.61 -32.72
N GLY A 135 39.01 -17.23 -31.96
CA GLY A 135 38.24 -18.39 -32.43
C GLY A 135 38.24 -19.56 -31.47
N TYR A 136 37.86 -20.73 -31.98
CA TYR A 136 37.55 -21.92 -31.19
C TYR A 136 38.63 -22.99 -31.33
N TRP A 137 39.22 -23.42 -30.22
CA TRP A 137 40.31 -24.41 -30.16
C TRP A 137 39.88 -25.62 -29.33
N GLN A 138 40.39 -26.81 -29.65
CA GLN A 138 40.04 -28.05 -28.93
C GLN A 138 41.24 -28.62 -28.17
N GLN A 139 41.09 -28.83 -26.87
CA GLN A 139 42.01 -29.66 -26.09
C GLN A 139 41.43 -31.07 -26.02
N LEU A 140 42.02 -32.01 -26.77
CA LEU A 140 41.50 -33.37 -26.94
C LEU A 140 41.85 -34.33 -25.80
N SER A 141 42.76 -33.98 -24.88
CA SER A 141 43.24 -34.90 -23.85
C SER A 141 43.39 -34.27 -22.47
N ASN A 142 42.84 -34.94 -21.45
CA ASN A 142 43.03 -34.58 -20.05
C ASN A 142 44.51 -34.53 -19.68
N ALA A 143 45.34 -35.44 -20.20
CA ALA A 143 46.77 -35.47 -19.92
C ALA A 143 47.51 -34.28 -20.56
N GLN A 144 47.06 -33.83 -21.74
CA GLN A 144 47.61 -32.65 -22.41
C GLN A 144 47.19 -31.35 -21.70
N ALA A 145 45.94 -31.27 -21.21
CA ALA A 145 45.48 -30.17 -20.34
C ALA A 145 46.26 -30.14 -19.01
N ALA A 146 46.42 -31.30 -18.37
CA ALA A 146 47.11 -31.44 -17.07
C ALA A 146 48.60 -31.08 -17.13
N SER A 147 49.25 -31.35 -18.27
CA SER A 147 50.65 -31.00 -18.50
C SER A 147 50.84 -29.57 -19.02
N GLY A 148 49.75 -28.88 -19.39
CA GLY A 148 49.74 -27.49 -19.81
C GLY A 148 49.74 -26.52 -18.63
N SER A 149 49.79 -25.23 -18.92
CA SER A 149 49.72 -24.15 -17.92
C SER A 149 48.52 -23.24 -18.19
N ASN A 150 48.03 -22.59 -17.13
CA ASN A 150 46.90 -21.65 -17.20
C ASN A 150 45.57 -22.22 -17.71
N TYR A 151 45.40 -23.54 -17.64
CA TYR A 151 44.09 -24.18 -17.73
C TYR A 151 43.29 -23.92 -16.45
N PRO A 152 41.95 -23.70 -16.53
CA PRO A 152 41.12 -23.60 -15.33
C PRO A 152 41.00 -24.92 -14.58
N VAL A 153 41.12 -26.04 -15.30
CA VAL A 153 41.03 -27.41 -14.77
C VAL A 153 41.82 -28.36 -15.68
N ALA A 154 42.37 -29.43 -15.12
CA ALA A 154 43.17 -30.44 -15.82
C ALA A 154 42.30 -31.45 -16.61
N LEU A 155 41.37 -30.95 -17.42
CA LEU A 155 40.45 -31.74 -18.23
C LEU A 155 40.43 -31.21 -19.67
N ALA A 156 40.15 -32.10 -20.62
CA ALA A 156 39.89 -31.80 -22.01
C ALA A 156 38.64 -30.91 -22.17
N GLY A 157 38.52 -30.28 -23.33
CA GLY A 157 37.47 -29.29 -23.54
C GLY A 157 37.83 -28.31 -24.64
N SER A 158 37.02 -27.28 -24.76
CA SER A 158 37.15 -26.28 -25.81
C SER A 158 37.49 -24.91 -25.25
N LEU A 159 38.36 -24.19 -25.97
CA LEU A 159 38.74 -22.81 -25.67
C LEU A 159 38.18 -21.89 -26.75
N LEU A 160 37.41 -20.89 -26.35
CA LEU A 160 36.97 -19.80 -27.20
C LEU A 160 37.69 -18.52 -26.76
N THR A 161 38.30 -17.82 -27.72
CA THR A 161 39.03 -16.58 -27.44
C THR A 161 38.49 -15.42 -28.26
N TRP A 162 38.37 -14.26 -27.60
CA TRP A 162 38.03 -12.98 -28.21
C TRP A 162 39.00 -11.91 -27.75
N THR A 163 39.78 -11.41 -28.67
CA THR A 163 40.88 -10.48 -28.45
C THR A 163 40.66 -9.23 -29.30
N SER A 164 40.90 -8.05 -28.73
CA SER A 164 40.97 -6.80 -29.48
C SER A 164 42.11 -6.85 -30.52
N ALA A 165 41.98 -6.07 -31.60
CA ALA A 165 42.94 -6.03 -32.71
C ALA A 165 44.41 -5.70 -32.33
N ASN A 166 44.65 -5.26 -31.09
CA ASN A 166 45.97 -4.92 -30.57
C ASN A 166 46.42 -5.83 -29.41
N GLY A 167 45.69 -6.91 -29.10
CA GLY A 167 46.01 -7.81 -28.00
C GLY A 167 45.82 -7.24 -26.58
N ALA A 168 45.35 -5.99 -26.45
CA ALA A 168 45.26 -5.29 -25.17
C ALA A 168 44.13 -5.82 -24.27
N MET A 169 43.08 -6.39 -24.88
CA MET A 169 41.94 -6.99 -24.18
C MET A 169 41.70 -8.38 -24.76
N CYS A 170 41.70 -9.42 -23.92
CA CYS A 170 41.33 -10.78 -24.33
C CYS A 170 40.31 -11.36 -23.35
N THR A 171 39.27 -12.00 -23.86
CA THR A 171 38.36 -12.85 -23.08
C THR A 171 38.54 -14.28 -23.53
N GLN A 172 38.82 -15.17 -22.58
CA GLN A 172 38.89 -16.60 -22.83
C GLN A 172 37.75 -17.30 -22.12
N THR A 173 37.13 -18.25 -22.81
CA THR A 173 36.13 -19.15 -22.24
C THR A 173 36.52 -20.59 -22.48
N TYR A 174 36.64 -21.39 -21.42
CA TYR A 174 36.94 -22.81 -21.50
C TYR A 174 35.72 -23.63 -21.11
N THR A 175 35.26 -24.55 -21.97
CA THR A 175 34.14 -25.47 -21.66
C THR A 175 34.65 -26.89 -21.60
N VAL A 176 34.48 -27.56 -20.47
CA VAL A 176 34.94 -28.93 -20.24
C VAL A 176 34.10 -29.93 -21.04
N TYR A 177 34.73 -30.96 -21.61
CA TYR A 177 34.07 -31.91 -22.51
C TYR A 177 33.09 -32.90 -21.85
N ASN A 178 33.19 -33.10 -20.53
CA ASN A 178 32.52 -34.18 -19.82
C ASN A 178 31.07 -33.81 -19.42
N SER A 179 30.41 -34.69 -18.66
CA SER A 179 29.03 -34.49 -18.21
C SER A 179 28.81 -33.29 -17.29
N SER A 180 29.87 -32.67 -16.74
CA SER A 180 29.73 -31.41 -15.99
C SER A 180 29.37 -30.25 -16.91
N SER A 181 29.88 -30.25 -18.15
CA SER A 181 29.83 -29.11 -19.07
C SER A 181 30.26 -27.78 -18.42
N ASP A 182 31.11 -27.84 -17.39
CA ASP A 182 31.57 -26.67 -16.65
C ASP A 182 32.21 -25.66 -17.60
N ARG A 183 31.79 -24.40 -17.47
CA ARG A 183 32.30 -23.31 -18.29
C ARG A 183 33.07 -22.33 -17.42
N TYR A 184 34.31 -22.05 -17.78
CA TYR A 184 35.19 -21.12 -17.10
C TYR A 184 35.43 -19.91 -17.98
N VAL A 185 35.44 -18.71 -17.42
CA VAL A 185 35.74 -17.47 -18.13
C VAL A 185 36.85 -16.72 -17.39
N ARG A 186 37.79 -16.16 -18.14
CA ARG A 186 38.75 -15.19 -17.63
C ARG A 186 38.97 -14.08 -18.63
N THR A 187 39.53 -12.99 -18.14
CA THR A 187 39.91 -11.84 -18.97
C THR A 187 41.39 -11.52 -18.80
N TYR A 188 41.95 -10.91 -19.83
CA TYR A 188 43.23 -10.22 -19.82
C TYR A 188 42.97 -8.76 -20.13
N TYR A 189 43.57 -7.88 -19.35
CA TYR A 189 43.53 -6.44 -19.57
C TYR A 189 44.83 -5.82 -19.04
N ASP A 190 45.43 -4.93 -19.84
CA ASP A 190 46.56 -4.10 -19.42
C ASP A 190 47.73 -4.89 -18.80
N GLY A 191 48.23 -5.89 -19.54
CA GLY A 191 49.38 -6.69 -19.11
C GLY A 191 49.05 -7.83 -18.15
N ASN A 192 47.83 -7.90 -17.62
CA ASN A 192 47.48 -8.79 -16.51
C ASN A 192 46.36 -9.76 -16.87
N TRP A 193 46.55 -11.04 -16.52
CA TRP A 193 45.48 -12.05 -16.51
C TRP A 193 44.74 -12.01 -15.19
N TYR A 194 43.41 -11.96 -15.26
CA TYR A 194 42.56 -12.22 -14.10
C TYR A 194 42.35 -13.73 -13.96
N GLY A 195 42.18 -14.20 -12.71
CA GLY A 195 41.92 -15.60 -12.43
C GLY A 195 40.65 -16.12 -13.14
N TRP A 196 40.66 -17.40 -13.48
CA TRP A 196 39.48 -18.08 -14.03
C TRP A 196 38.31 -18.06 -13.05
N LYS A 197 37.12 -17.76 -13.57
CA LYS A 197 35.85 -17.85 -12.85
C LYS A 197 34.99 -18.90 -13.50
N ILE A 198 34.41 -19.81 -12.72
CA ILE A 198 33.39 -20.73 -13.22
C ILE A 198 32.07 -19.96 -13.43
N VAL A 199 31.38 -20.25 -14.53
CA VAL A 199 30.05 -19.73 -14.88
C VAL A 199 29.03 -20.67 -14.23
N MET A 200 28.19 -20.14 -13.36
CA MET A 200 27.13 -20.91 -12.69
C MET A 200 25.81 -20.81 -13.47
N TYR A 201 25.13 -21.93 -13.66
CA TYR A 201 23.79 -22.05 -14.25
C TYR A 201 22.72 -22.25 -13.17
N SER A 202 21.44 -22.09 -13.53
CA SER A 202 20.29 -22.14 -12.60
C SER A 202 20.05 -23.47 -11.88
N GLY A 203 20.88 -24.49 -12.14
CA GLY A 203 20.87 -25.78 -11.45
C GLY A 203 22.20 -26.14 -10.76
N ASP A 204 23.23 -25.30 -10.90
CA ASP A 204 24.53 -25.58 -10.28
C ASP A 204 24.45 -25.28 -8.79
N LYS A 205 24.82 -26.28 -7.98
CA LYS A 205 24.98 -26.08 -6.54
C LYS A 205 26.30 -25.36 -6.30
N TYR A 206 26.28 -24.34 -5.45
CA TYR A 206 27.49 -23.69 -4.95
C TYR A 206 28.29 -24.70 -4.11
N THR A 207 29.20 -25.43 -4.74
CA THR A 207 30.08 -26.39 -4.06
C THR A 207 31.25 -25.73 -3.34
N ASN A 208 31.33 -24.39 -3.33
CA ASN A 208 32.24 -23.71 -2.43
C ASN A 208 31.82 -24.07 -1.00
N ALA A 209 32.63 -24.90 -0.35
CA ALA A 209 32.45 -25.34 1.03
C ALA A 209 32.28 -24.17 2.03
N ASN A 210 32.59 -22.94 1.62
CA ASN A 210 32.40 -21.73 2.40
C ASN A 210 31.14 -20.91 2.07
N ALA A 211 30.42 -21.18 0.97
CA ALA A 211 29.39 -20.25 0.49
C ALA A 211 27.95 -20.74 0.65
N VAL A 212 27.54 -21.93 0.20
CA VAL A 212 26.10 -22.27 0.22
C VAL A 212 25.88 -23.79 0.26
N ASP A 213 25.98 -24.39 1.45
CA ASP A 213 25.34 -25.69 1.71
C ASP A 213 24.88 -25.90 3.16
N ALA A 214 24.89 -24.86 4.01
CA ALA A 214 24.41 -25.03 5.39
C ALA A 214 22.86 -25.01 5.51
N ILE A 215 22.14 -24.63 4.45
CA ILE A 215 20.67 -24.63 4.45
C ILE A 215 20.11 -25.91 3.81
N GLU A 216 20.73 -26.45 2.75
CA GLU A 216 20.21 -27.65 2.07
C GLU A 216 20.69 -28.96 2.74
N ALA A 217 21.90 -29.01 3.30
CA ALA A 217 22.36 -30.18 4.08
C ALA A 217 21.58 -30.41 5.38
N VAL A 218 20.84 -29.41 5.86
CA VAL A 218 19.99 -29.49 7.06
C VAL A 218 18.59 -30.04 6.73
N GLY A 219 18.18 -30.02 5.46
CA GLY A 219 16.87 -30.51 5.03
C GLY A 219 16.78 -32.02 4.76
N ILE A 220 17.90 -32.72 4.59
CA ILE A 220 17.90 -34.09 4.00
C ILE A 220 18.53 -35.15 4.92
N ALA A 221 19.31 -34.78 5.94
CA ALA A 221 19.86 -35.72 6.91
C ALA A 221 19.13 -35.63 8.26
N ALA A 222 18.10 -36.47 8.41
CA ALA A 222 17.24 -36.63 9.58
C ALA A 222 16.20 -35.51 9.78
N PRO A 223 14.99 -35.83 10.29
CA PRO A 223 14.05 -34.80 10.68
C PRO A 223 14.77 -33.88 11.64
N VAL A 224 14.91 -32.61 11.29
CA VAL A 224 15.34 -31.58 12.22
C VAL A 224 14.40 -31.71 13.42
N SER A 225 14.89 -32.34 14.49
CA SER A 225 14.39 -32.03 15.82
C SER A 225 14.41 -30.51 15.86
N THR A 226 13.28 -29.91 16.23
CA THR A 226 12.91 -28.49 16.21
C THR A 226 13.82 -27.59 17.07
N ASP A 227 15.11 -27.88 17.10
CA ASP A 227 16.03 -27.66 18.20
C ASP A 227 17.39 -27.19 17.66
N TRP A 228 17.43 -26.60 16.47
CA TRP A 228 18.64 -26.01 15.89
C TRP A 228 18.34 -24.61 15.34
N LEU A 229 19.16 -23.63 15.76
CA LEU A 229 19.18 -22.29 15.18
C LEU A 229 20.40 -22.16 14.27
N ILE A 230 20.17 -21.70 13.04
CA ILE A 230 21.22 -21.46 12.05
C ILE A 230 21.23 -19.97 11.75
N PHE A 231 22.40 -19.35 11.84
CA PHE A 231 22.61 -17.93 11.55
C PHE A 231 23.94 -17.72 10.84
N SER A 232 24.04 -16.63 10.08
CA SER A 232 25.30 -16.16 9.52
C SER A 232 25.92 -15.09 10.42
N ASP A 233 27.23 -15.17 10.62
CA ASP A 233 28.02 -14.17 11.34
C ASP A 233 29.31 -13.90 10.54
N ALA A 234 29.49 -12.67 10.09
CA ALA A 234 30.59 -12.25 9.20
C ALA A 234 30.76 -13.13 7.94
N GLY A 235 29.65 -13.61 7.36
CA GLY A 235 29.67 -14.47 6.18
C GLY A 235 29.96 -15.95 6.48
N ILE A 236 30.12 -16.34 7.75
CA ILE A 236 30.30 -17.72 8.19
C ILE A 236 28.97 -18.24 8.75
N LEU A 237 28.50 -19.40 8.27
CA LEU A 237 27.30 -20.05 8.79
C LEU A 237 27.63 -20.82 10.07
N LYS A 238 26.89 -20.53 11.14
CA LYS A 238 27.01 -21.17 12.46
C LYS A 238 25.73 -21.94 12.77
N LYS A 239 25.88 -23.12 13.38
CA LYS A 239 24.76 -23.91 13.93
C LYS A 239 24.91 -24.04 15.44
N VAL A 240 23.83 -23.81 16.17
CA VAL A 240 23.76 -23.99 17.63
C VAL A 240 22.54 -24.83 17.95
N ALA A 241 22.70 -25.88 18.75
CA ALA A 241 21.55 -26.66 19.22
C ALA A 241 20.79 -25.80 20.22
N MET A 242 19.49 -25.63 20.04
CA MET A 242 18.64 -24.89 20.99
C MET A 242 18.66 -25.53 22.38
N SER A 243 18.75 -26.86 22.48
CA SER A 243 19.00 -27.57 23.75
C SER A 243 20.34 -27.21 24.41
N THR A 244 21.32 -26.75 23.66
CA THR A 244 22.63 -26.30 24.18
C THR A 244 22.69 -24.79 24.45
N LEU A 245 21.62 -24.04 24.13
CA LEU A 245 21.49 -22.64 24.53
C LEU A 245 21.27 -22.56 26.04
N THR A 246 22.36 -22.59 26.79
CA THR A 246 22.34 -22.14 28.18
C THR A 246 22.00 -20.64 28.22
N PRO A 247 21.37 -20.13 29.28
CA PRO A 247 21.01 -18.71 29.42
C PRO A 247 22.17 -17.72 29.18
N THR A 248 23.41 -18.20 29.32
CA THR A 248 24.67 -17.48 29.06
C THR A 248 24.94 -17.18 27.58
N ILE A 249 24.45 -17.98 26.63
CA ILE A 249 24.63 -17.67 25.19
C ILE A 249 23.60 -16.63 24.73
N MET A 250 22.42 -16.60 25.36
CA MET A 250 21.43 -15.54 25.16
C MET A 250 21.79 -14.18 25.83
N THR A 251 22.94 -14.09 26.52
CA THR A 251 23.44 -12.81 27.04
C THR A 251 24.36 -12.06 26.08
N GLY A 252 24.80 -12.70 25.00
CA GLY A 252 25.67 -12.09 23.97
C GLY A 252 24.93 -11.51 22.77
N LEU A 253 23.69 -11.93 22.50
CA LEU A 253 22.77 -11.12 21.71
C LEU A 253 22.62 -9.77 22.42
N PRO A 254 22.48 -8.63 21.71
CA PRO A 254 22.02 -7.41 22.35
C PRO A 254 20.66 -7.76 22.93
N LYS A 255 20.64 -8.14 24.21
CA LYS A 255 19.45 -8.06 25.02
C LYS A 255 19.00 -6.63 24.78
N TYR A 256 17.76 -6.44 24.38
CA TYR A 256 17.10 -5.17 24.66
C TYR A 256 17.16 -5.03 26.20
N THR A 257 18.29 -4.51 26.69
CA THR A 257 18.60 -4.19 28.09
C THR A 257 17.91 -2.90 28.47
N ASN A 258 16.80 -2.58 27.80
CA ASN A 258 15.83 -1.74 28.42
C ASN A 258 15.19 -2.57 29.54
N VAL A 259 15.83 -2.54 30.71
CA VAL A 259 15.31 -3.09 31.97
C VAL A 259 13.88 -2.58 32.23
N LEU A 260 13.49 -1.45 31.62
CA LEU A 260 12.13 -0.91 31.63
C LEU A 260 11.14 -1.76 30.81
N ALA A 261 11.55 -2.42 29.72
CA ALA A 261 10.63 -3.16 28.84
C ALA A 261 10.27 -4.55 29.38
N ARG A 262 11.21 -5.25 30.05
CA ARG A 262 10.94 -6.57 30.66
C ARG A 262 10.27 -6.49 32.03
N GLY A 263 10.48 -5.40 32.78
CA GLY A 263 9.74 -5.15 34.02
C GLY A 263 8.28 -4.82 33.78
N ALA A 264 7.96 -4.19 32.65
CA ALA A 264 6.61 -3.72 32.35
C ALA A 264 5.62 -4.82 31.91
N ILE A 265 6.07 -5.96 31.36
CA ILE A 265 5.15 -6.95 30.76
C ILE A 265 4.90 -8.17 31.66
N ASN A 266 5.95 -8.71 32.30
CA ASN A 266 5.81 -9.93 33.11
C ASN A 266 5.18 -9.71 34.50
N ASN A 267 5.09 -8.46 34.97
CA ASN A 267 4.36 -8.16 36.21
C ASN A 267 2.88 -7.90 35.97
N ILE A 268 2.41 -7.85 34.72
CA ILE A 268 1.03 -7.50 34.41
C ILE A 268 0.18 -8.74 34.17
N ILE A 269 0.73 -9.91 33.81
CA ILE A 269 -0.07 -11.12 33.59
C ILE A 269 0.50 -12.29 34.40
N GLY A 270 -0.28 -12.73 35.39
CA GLY A 270 -0.03 -13.86 36.25
C GLY A 270 0.05 -15.19 35.53
N ALA A 271 0.56 -16.20 36.23
CA ALA A 271 0.72 -17.56 35.70
C ALA A 271 -0.61 -18.23 35.34
N ASP A 272 -1.74 -17.70 35.82
CA ASP A 272 -3.09 -18.13 35.51
C ASP A 272 -3.69 -17.44 34.26
N GLY A 273 -2.93 -16.56 33.60
CA GLY A 273 -3.37 -15.78 32.44
C GLY A 273 -4.24 -14.58 32.79
N LYS A 274 -4.34 -14.19 34.07
CA LYS A 274 -5.06 -12.99 34.53
C LYS A 274 -4.09 -11.90 34.95
N LEU A 275 -4.61 -10.68 35.15
CA LEU A 275 -3.82 -9.57 35.68
C LEU A 275 -3.54 -9.81 37.17
N ASP A 276 -2.33 -10.26 37.54
CA ASP A 276 -1.97 -10.60 38.93
C ASP A 276 -1.46 -9.40 39.74
N ALA A 277 -1.29 -8.23 39.10
CA ALA A 277 -0.89 -7.01 39.78
C ALA A 277 -1.81 -5.83 39.44
N THR A 278 -1.90 -4.89 40.38
CA THR A 278 -2.38 -3.53 40.10
C THR A 278 -1.61 -3.00 38.89
N LEU A 279 -2.31 -2.42 37.91
CA LEU A 279 -1.71 -1.61 36.85
C LEU A 279 -1.00 -0.41 37.51
N ASP A 280 0.21 -0.64 38.01
CA ASP A 280 1.11 0.39 38.49
C ASP A 280 1.85 0.91 37.26
N CYS A 281 1.25 1.91 36.62
CA CYS A 281 2.02 2.80 35.78
C CYS A 281 2.94 3.62 36.71
N ASP A 282 4.14 3.07 36.91
CA ASP A 282 5.36 3.82 37.23
C ASP A 282 5.28 4.83 38.39
N GLY A 283 4.47 4.56 39.42
CA GLY A 283 4.37 5.40 40.62
C GLY A 283 3.59 6.71 40.43
N TRP A 284 2.91 6.87 39.30
CA TRP A 284 1.92 7.92 39.10
C TRP A 284 0.56 7.24 39.18
N GLY A 285 -0.18 7.48 40.26
CA GLY A 285 -1.53 6.96 40.39
C GLY A 285 -2.31 7.21 39.09
N LEU A 286 -3.08 6.22 38.63
CA LEU A 286 -3.93 6.27 37.44
C LEU A 286 -4.96 7.40 37.56
N SER A 287 -4.50 8.64 37.33
CA SER A 287 -5.25 9.85 37.62
C SER A 287 -6.21 10.19 36.49
N ASN A 288 -6.02 9.58 35.30
CA ASN A 288 -6.76 9.86 34.07
C ASN A 288 -6.90 8.59 33.20
N VAL A 289 -7.60 7.56 33.70
CA VAL A 289 -8.07 6.49 32.82
C VAL A 289 -9.33 6.99 32.10
N ILE A 290 -9.13 7.54 30.91
CA ILE A 290 -10.20 8.17 30.11
C ILE A 290 -11.12 7.10 29.51
N ILE A 291 -10.62 5.91 29.19
CA ILE A 291 -11.39 4.81 28.59
C ILE A 291 -10.92 3.47 29.16
N PHE A 292 -11.83 2.75 29.82
CA PHE A 292 -11.66 1.32 30.14
C PHE A 292 -12.70 0.54 29.34
N ALA A 293 -12.27 -0.06 28.21
CA ALA A 293 -13.17 -0.82 27.36
C ALA A 293 -13.40 -2.21 27.97
N LEU A 294 -14.61 -2.45 28.48
CA LEU A 294 -15.07 -3.78 28.89
C LEU A 294 -15.59 -4.54 27.66
N LYS A 295 -15.45 -5.87 27.64
CA LYS A 295 -16.05 -6.70 26.60
C LYS A 295 -17.58 -6.53 26.56
N GLU A 296 -18.16 -6.65 25.37
CA GLU A 296 -19.62 -6.62 25.16
C GLU A 296 -20.33 -7.54 26.17
N ASN A 297 -21.43 -7.03 26.75
CA ASN A 297 -22.28 -7.68 27.77
C ASN A 297 -21.73 -7.75 29.21
N SER A 298 -20.75 -6.92 29.58
CA SER A 298 -20.31 -6.78 30.97
C SER A 298 -21.05 -5.63 31.68
N LEU A 299 -22.02 -5.93 32.56
CA LEU A 299 -22.57 -4.93 33.49
C LEU A 299 -21.60 -4.76 34.68
N ALA A 300 -20.54 -3.96 34.50
CA ALA A 300 -19.69 -3.56 35.61
C ALA A 300 -19.92 -2.08 35.95
N TYR A 301 -20.40 -1.84 37.17
CA TYR A 301 -20.59 -0.50 37.71
C TYR A 301 -19.42 -0.19 38.66
N PHE A 302 -18.49 0.63 38.20
CA PHE A 302 -17.35 1.06 39.02
C PHE A 302 -17.64 2.45 39.58
N GLN A 303 -17.91 2.54 40.89
CA GLN A 303 -18.00 3.81 41.60
C GLN A 303 -16.76 4.00 42.47
N HIS A 304 -15.90 4.94 42.09
CA HIS A 304 -14.83 5.41 42.95
C HIS A 304 -15.37 6.52 43.84
N PHE A 305 -15.48 6.24 45.14
CA PHE A 305 -15.84 7.25 46.14
C PHE A 305 -14.55 7.78 46.79
N SER A 306 -13.90 8.77 46.17
CA SER A 306 -12.84 9.50 46.85
C SER A 306 -13.46 10.44 47.90
N ALA A 307 -12.78 10.59 49.05
CA ALA A 307 -13.16 11.60 50.03
C ALA A 307 -13.09 12.99 49.38
N PHE A 308 -14.05 13.87 49.68
CA PHE A 308 -14.08 15.22 49.13
C PHE A 308 -12.87 16.04 49.63
N ALA A 309 -11.89 16.24 48.76
CA ALA A 309 -10.68 17.01 49.06
C ALA A 309 -10.86 18.52 48.93
N THR A 310 -11.97 18.98 48.34
CA THR A 310 -12.26 20.39 48.06
C THR A 310 -13.73 20.72 48.32
N ASP A 311 -14.01 22.00 48.51
CA ASP A 311 -15.35 22.57 48.68
C ASP A 311 -16.29 22.31 47.48
N HIS A 312 -17.60 22.38 47.74
CA HIS A 312 -18.69 22.22 46.78
C HIS A 312 -18.60 20.95 45.92
N LYS A 313 -18.46 19.80 46.58
CA LYS A 313 -18.40 18.48 45.91
C LYS A 313 -19.50 17.55 46.41
N PHE A 314 -19.98 16.70 45.52
CA PHE A 314 -21.01 15.71 45.83
C PHE A 314 -20.78 14.42 45.05
N HIS A 315 -21.32 13.33 45.57
CA HIS A 315 -21.39 12.02 44.93
C HIS A 315 -22.77 11.41 45.24
N GLY A 316 -23.48 10.93 44.22
CA GLY A 316 -24.75 10.26 44.43
C GLY A 316 -25.72 10.35 43.27
N ASP A 317 -26.97 10.03 43.55
CA ASP A 317 -28.08 10.05 42.60
C ASP A 317 -28.50 11.51 42.38
N VAL A 318 -28.48 11.95 41.12
CA VAL A 318 -28.91 13.29 40.72
C VAL A 318 -30.15 13.24 39.85
N LEU A 319 -31.03 14.22 40.03
CA LEU A 319 -32.18 14.47 39.17
C LEU A 319 -31.97 15.78 38.40
N SER A 320 -32.08 15.72 37.08
CA SER A 320 -32.10 16.91 36.22
C SER A 320 -33.53 17.42 36.06
N ILE A 321 -33.80 18.60 36.60
CA ILE A 321 -35.13 19.18 36.65
C ILE A 321 -35.05 20.70 36.81
N THR A 322 -35.95 21.43 36.16
CA THR A 322 -36.01 22.90 36.25
C THR A 322 -36.02 23.36 37.71
N THR A 323 -35.15 24.32 38.03
CA THR A 323 -35.06 24.95 39.36
C THR A 323 -35.35 26.45 39.27
N ASN A 324 -35.79 27.08 40.37
CA ASN A 324 -35.91 28.55 40.47
C ASN A 324 -34.60 29.22 40.91
N GLY A 325 -33.46 28.66 40.55
CA GLY A 325 -32.16 29.03 41.12
C GLY A 325 -31.91 28.41 42.49
N GLY A 326 -30.72 28.69 43.01
CA GLY A 326 -30.16 28.13 44.23
C GLY A 326 -28.64 28.25 44.19
N SER A 327 -28.01 28.33 45.36
CA SER A 327 -26.56 28.11 45.49
C SER A 327 -26.32 26.64 45.80
N PHE A 328 -25.07 26.19 45.59
CA PHE A 328 -24.66 24.86 46.03
C PHE A 328 -25.06 24.65 47.50
N GLY A 329 -25.53 23.45 47.85
CA GLY A 329 -25.81 23.09 49.23
C GLY A 329 -27.18 23.55 49.75
N VAL A 330 -28.01 24.20 48.93
CA VAL A 330 -29.34 24.67 49.34
C VAL A 330 -30.39 23.54 49.26
N PRO A 331 -31.23 23.34 50.30
CA PRO A 331 -32.33 22.36 50.28
C PRO A 331 -33.43 22.72 49.28
N MET A 332 -34.01 21.71 48.63
CA MET A 332 -34.95 21.88 47.51
C MET A 332 -36.23 21.04 47.67
N TYR A 333 -37.41 21.62 47.46
CA TYR A 333 -38.74 20.98 47.52
C TYR A 333 -39.45 20.98 46.15
N SER A 334 -40.39 20.07 45.97
CA SER A 334 -41.24 20.04 44.77
C SER A 334 -42.27 21.18 44.79
N ASN A 335 -42.10 22.16 43.90
CA ASN A 335 -43.07 23.23 43.69
C ASN A 335 -44.04 22.83 42.58
N THR A 336 -45.17 22.25 42.97
CA THR A 336 -46.20 21.75 42.05
C THR A 336 -46.92 22.88 41.30
N THR A 337 -47.04 24.07 41.89
CA THR A 337 -47.68 25.22 41.23
C THR A 337 -46.89 25.72 40.03
N ALA A 338 -45.55 25.72 40.12
CA ALA A 338 -44.67 26.18 39.06
C ALA A 338 -44.00 25.02 38.26
N ASN A 339 -44.42 23.77 38.50
CA ASN A 339 -43.89 22.56 37.87
C ASN A 339 -42.35 22.50 37.84
N ARG A 340 -41.72 22.77 38.98
CA ARG A 340 -40.26 22.88 39.14
C ARG A 340 -39.84 22.54 40.56
N VAL A 341 -38.54 22.61 40.84
CA VAL A 341 -38.01 22.52 42.21
C VAL A 341 -37.64 23.91 42.70
N SER A 342 -37.86 24.19 43.98
CA SER A 342 -37.62 25.51 44.60
C SER A 342 -36.98 25.35 45.98
N VAL A 343 -36.43 26.43 46.53
CA VAL A 343 -35.74 26.43 47.83
C VAL A 343 -36.69 26.05 48.96
N CYS A 344 -36.29 25.07 49.78
CA CYS A 344 -37.03 24.69 50.98
C CYS A 344 -36.97 25.77 52.05
N VAL A 345 -38.05 25.86 52.81
CA VAL A 345 -38.11 26.57 54.08
C VAL A 345 -38.93 25.75 55.06
N ASP A 346 -38.45 25.60 56.29
CA ASP A 346 -39.08 24.83 57.37
C ASP A 346 -40.34 25.48 57.97
N THR A 347 -40.76 26.68 57.53
CA THR A 347 -41.88 27.42 58.12
C THR A 347 -43.26 27.03 57.62
N SER A 348 -43.37 26.16 56.61
CA SER A 348 -44.66 25.78 56.01
C SER A 348 -44.65 24.40 55.36
N ILE A 349 -45.78 23.71 55.43
CA ILE A 349 -46.04 22.47 54.66
C ILE A 349 -46.03 22.69 53.14
N ASN A 350 -46.13 23.93 52.67
CA ASN A 350 -46.13 24.24 51.23
C ASN A 350 -44.70 24.37 50.65
N THR A 351 -43.68 24.42 51.50
CA THR A 351 -42.25 24.56 51.13
C THR A 351 -41.41 23.35 51.57
N MET A 352 -42.09 22.29 52.01
CA MET A 352 -41.55 21.01 52.48
C MET A 352 -42.42 19.87 51.89
N PRO A 353 -41.94 18.62 51.80
CA PRO A 353 -40.63 18.13 52.24
C PRO A 353 -39.48 18.54 51.30
N CYS A 354 -38.27 18.59 51.86
CA CYS A 354 -37.02 18.58 51.11
C CYS A 354 -36.85 17.25 50.39
N ILE A 355 -36.65 17.31 49.08
CA ILE A 355 -36.49 16.15 48.19
C ILE A 355 -35.11 16.10 47.54
N GLY A 356 -34.33 17.18 47.63
CA GLY A 356 -33.00 17.24 47.06
C GLY A 356 -32.15 18.40 47.57
N ILE A 357 -30.89 18.43 47.16
CA ILE A 357 -29.96 19.55 47.39
C ILE A 357 -29.57 20.12 46.04
N TYR A 358 -29.61 21.45 45.87
CA TYR A 358 -29.10 22.09 44.68
C TYR A 358 -27.57 21.91 44.57
N VAL A 359 -27.09 21.43 43.42
CA VAL A 359 -25.64 21.25 43.19
C VAL A 359 -25.11 22.10 42.04
N SER A 360 -25.79 22.14 40.89
CA SER A 360 -25.44 23.04 39.76
C SER A 360 -26.44 22.89 38.63
N ASN A 361 -26.63 23.89 37.76
CA ASN A 361 -27.26 23.76 36.43
C ASN A 361 -28.52 22.87 36.38
N ASN A 362 -29.53 23.14 37.22
CA ASN A 362 -30.78 22.35 37.29
C ASN A 362 -30.59 20.88 37.71
N LEU A 363 -29.46 20.55 38.34
CA LEU A 363 -29.23 19.27 38.99
C LEU A 363 -29.50 19.40 40.49
N ILE A 364 -30.28 18.47 41.01
CA ILE A 364 -30.45 18.27 42.45
C ILE A 364 -29.92 16.89 42.87
N LEU A 365 -29.15 16.84 43.95
CA LEU A 365 -28.75 15.59 44.60
C LEU A 365 -29.95 15.04 45.38
N THR A 366 -30.48 13.88 45.00
CA THR A 366 -31.62 13.25 45.67
C THR A 366 -31.20 12.23 46.72
N LYS A 367 -29.98 11.71 46.61
CA LYS A 367 -29.36 10.81 47.59
C LYS A 367 -27.85 10.76 47.36
N GLY A 368 -27.04 10.82 48.41
CA GLY A 368 -25.59 10.71 48.27
C GLY A 368 -24.82 11.38 49.39
N THR A 369 -23.52 11.57 49.18
CA THR A 369 -22.66 12.36 50.06
C THR A 369 -22.39 13.72 49.43
N ILE A 370 -22.33 14.76 50.25
CA ILE A 370 -22.07 16.14 49.80
C ILE A 370 -21.19 16.86 50.82
N ARG A 371 -20.34 17.77 50.34
CA ARG A 371 -19.48 18.65 51.13
C ARG A 371 -19.68 20.10 50.73
N ASP A 372 -19.77 20.96 51.74
CA ASP A 372 -19.79 22.41 51.65
C ASP A 372 -19.09 22.98 52.89
N ASP A 373 -17.99 23.69 52.69
CA ASP A 373 -17.12 24.20 53.76
C ASP A 373 -17.76 25.34 54.57
N THR A 374 -18.92 25.84 54.15
CA THR A 374 -19.69 26.84 54.90
C THR A 374 -20.59 26.22 55.97
N TRP A 375 -20.75 24.89 55.96
CA TRP A 375 -21.50 24.19 57.00
C TRP A 375 -20.70 24.06 58.30
N ASN A 376 -21.41 23.83 59.39
CA ASN A 376 -20.82 23.64 60.72
C ASN A 376 -21.63 22.62 61.52
N PHE A 377 -21.65 21.39 61.05
CA PHE A 377 -22.43 20.31 61.65
C PHE A 377 -21.76 19.71 62.88
N THR A 378 -22.58 19.31 63.85
CA THR A 378 -22.12 18.39 64.90
C THR A 378 -22.07 16.97 64.32
N VAL A 379 -20.85 16.44 64.12
CA VAL A 379 -20.60 15.14 63.47
C VAL A 379 -21.44 14.00 64.07
N GLY A 380 -22.01 13.15 63.21
CA GLY A 380 -22.81 11.99 63.59
C GLY A 380 -24.23 12.33 64.05
N LYS A 381 -24.67 13.59 63.97
CA LYS A 381 -26.04 14.00 64.28
C LYS A 381 -26.93 14.03 63.02
N PRO A 382 -28.25 13.81 63.19
CA PRO A 382 -29.22 14.05 62.13
C PRO A 382 -29.12 15.48 61.62
N VAL A 383 -29.29 15.66 60.32
CA VAL A 383 -29.35 16.96 59.66
C VAL A 383 -30.81 17.26 59.32
N TYR A 384 -31.21 18.51 59.55
CA TYR A 384 -32.53 19.07 59.29
C TYR A 384 -32.43 20.25 58.33
N VAL A 385 -33.52 20.59 57.67
CA VAL A 385 -33.70 21.92 57.09
C VAL A 385 -34.05 22.88 58.24
N ASN A 386 -33.35 24.01 58.35
CA ASN A 386 -33.60 25.05 59.33
C ASN A 386 -33.52 26.41 58.64
N GLY A 387 -34.65 27.10 58.49
CA GLY A 387 -34.81 28.15 57.48
C GLY A 387 -34.55 27.60 56.07
N SER A 388 -33.66 28.24 55.31
CA SER A 388 -33.24 27.81 53.96
C SER A 388 -31.88 27.13 53.92
N VAL A 389 -31.37 26.65 55.05
CA VAL A 389 -30.05 25.99 55.16
C VAL A 389 -30.16 24.65 55.87
N PHE A 390 -29.10 23.86 55.80
CA PHE A 390 -28.97 22.64 56.59
C PHE A 390 -28.38 22.92 57.97
N SER A 391 -28.87 22.20 58.98
CA SER A 391 -28.39 22.32 60.35
C SER A 391 -28.52 21.00 61.10
N THR A 392 -27.65 20.79 62.10
CA THR A 392 -27.83 19.71 63.10
C THR A 392 -28.69 20.14 64.28
N VAL A 393 -29.19 21.38 64.26
CA VAL A 393 -30.13 21.93 65.23
C VAL A 393 -31.54 21.86 64.66
N ILE A 394 -32.45 21.24 65.40
CA ILE A 394 -33.87 21.15 65.06
C ILE A 394 -34.45 22.57 64.93
N PRO A 395 -35.23 22.87 63.85
CA PRO A 395 -35.98 24.13 63.70
C PRO A 395 -36.65 24.59 64.99
N PRO A 396 -36.34 25.79 65.52
CA PRO A 396 -36.59 26.13 66.91
C PRO A 396 -38.05 26.47 67.24
N THR A 397 -38.85 26.88 66.25
CA THR A 397 -40.15 27.50 66.47
C THR A 397 -41.28 26.47 66.48
N VAL A 398 -42.27 26.69 67.33
CA VAL A 398 -43.53 25.95 67.26
C VAL A 398 -44.19 26.24 65.91
N GLY A 399 -44.62 25.18 65.21
CA GLY A 399 -45.15 25.26 63.86
C GLY A 399 -44.13 24.93 62.76
N ASP A 400 -42.83 24.93 63.07
CA ASP A 400 -41.80 24.55 62.09
C ASP A 400 -41.91 23.06 61.72
N ILE A 401 -41.58 22.77 60.47
CA ILE A 401 -41.55 21.43 59.91
C ILE A 401 -40.20 20.79 60.20
N VAL A 402 -40.22 19.70 60.96
CA VAL A 402 -39.03 18.91 61.28
C VAL A 402 -38.97 17.71 60.35
N GLN A 403 -37.99 17.73 59.46
CA GLN A 403 -37.68 16.62 58.54
C GLN A 403 -36.21 16.25 58.68
N VAL A 404 -35.91 14.97 58.92
CA VAL A 404 -34.54 14.47 58.86
C VAL A 404 -34.16 14.27 57.40
N VAL A 405 -33.16 15.01 56.93
CA VAL A 405 -32.70 14.97 55.53
C VAL A 405 -31.46 14.12 55.32
N GLY A 406 -30.77 13.76 56.40
CA GLY A 406 -29.53 13.00 56.34
C GLY A 406 -28.82 12.91 57.69
N ILE A 407 -27.56 12.49 57.65
CA ILE A 407 -26.65 12.45 58.81
C ILE A 407 -25.34 13.15 58.47
N SER A 408 -24.81 13.92 59.41
CA SER A 408 -23.51 14.57 59.24
C SER A 408 -22.38 13.54 59.31
N LEU A 409 -21.47 13.61 58.35
CA LEU A 409 -20.27 12.75 58.26
C LEU A 409 -19.03 13.48 58.79
N SER A 410 -19.01 14.80 58.66
CA SER A 410 -18.02 15.72 59.24
C SER A 410 -18.69 17.07 59.54
N ALA A 411 -17.91 18.08 59.94
CA ALA A 411 -18.43 19.43 60.12
C ALA A 411 -18.99 20.02 58.80
N ASP A 412 -18.39 19.64 57.68
CA ASP A 412 -18.62 20.25 56.37
C ASP A 412 -19.32 19.28 55.40
N SER A 413 -19.73 18.10 55.87
CA SER A 413 -20.28 17.07 54.98
C SER A 413 -21.36 16.23 55.61
N MET A 414 -22.26 15.73 54.75
CA MET A 414 -23.37 14.88 55.15
C MET A 414 -23.63 13.76 54.14
N TYR A 415 -24.20 12.67 54.62
CA TYR A 415 -24.92 11.71 53.79
C TYR A 415 -26.38 12.16 53.72
N PHE A 416 -26.77 12.65 52.55
CA PHE A 416 -28.12 13.07 52.23
C PHE A 416 -28.95 11.88 51.75
N LYS A 417 -30.07 11.65 52.43
CA LYS A 417 -31.09 10.67 52.07
C LYS A 417 -32.38 11.08 52.78
N PRO A 418 -33.15 12.01 52.20
CA PRO A 418 -34.23 12.65 52.91
C PRO A 418 -35.34 11.67 53.23
N SER A 419 -35.81 11.70 54.47
CA SER A 419 -37.03 11.01 54.86
C SER A 419 -38.23 11.69 54.21
N LEU A 420 -39.20 10.94 53.70
CA LEU A 420 -40.50 11.52 53.30
C LEU A 420 -41.39 11.79 54.51
N ASP A 421 -41.06 11.22 55.67
CA ASP A 421 -41.74 11.49 56.93
C ASP A 421 -41.22 12.80 57.54
N TRP A 422 -42.16 13.64 57.95
CA TRP A 422 -41.92 14.89 58.66
C TRP A 422 -42.98 15.10 59.74
N VAL A 423 -42.64 15.90 60.74
CA VAL A 423 -43.57 16.28 61.81
C VAL A 423 -43.61 17.79 61.97
N VAL A 424 -44.74 18.30 62.47
CA VAL A 424 -44.85 19.71 62.87
C VAL A 424 -44.42 19.82 64.33
N ARG A 425 -43.48 20.73 64.61
CA ARG A 425 -43.03 21.01 65.97
C ARG A 425 -44.19 21.61 66.77
N LYS A 426 -44.50 20.98 67.91
CA LYS A 426 -45.56 21.43 68.83
C LYS A 426 -45.03 22.36 69.89
#